data_AF-A0A2G5C309-F1
#
_entry.id   AF-A0A2G5C309-F1
#
_cell.length_a   1.000
_cell.length_b   1.000
_cell.length_c   1.000
_cell.angle_alpha   90.00
_cell.angle_beta   90.00
_cell.angle_gamma   90.00
#
_symmetry.space_group_name_H-M   'P 1'
#
loop_
_entity.id
_entity.type
_entity.pdbx_description
1 polymer ?
#
loop_
_entity_poly.entity_id
_entity_poly.type
_entity_poly.pdbx_seq_one_letter_code
_entity_poly.pdbx_strand_id
1 'polypeptide(L)'
;MYLCIYLNLQLVLRFANRFFLPLWNRDHIDNIQIVFREDFGTDGRGGYFDEYGIIRDIIQNHLLQVLCLVAMEKPISLKPEHIRDEKVKVLQSVESIADEEVVLGQYDGYKDDSTVSDHSNTPTFATVVLRIHNERWEGVPFILKAGKALNSRKAEIRVQFKEVPGDIFRCKKQGRNEFVIRLQPSEAMYMKLTVKQPGLEMSTIQSELDLSYGQRYQGVAIPEAYERLILDTIRGDQQHFVRRDELKAAWEIFTPLLHKIDRGELKPLPYKPGSRGPAEADELLAKAGYMQTHGYIWIPPTL
;
A
#
# COMPACT_ATOMS: atom_id res chain seq x y z
N MET A 1 12.40 -8.21 0.44
CA MET A 1 12.99 -7.04 -0.23
C MET A 1 12.43 -5.74 0.34
N TYR A 2 11.15 -5.45 0.12
CA TYR A 2 10.46 -4.24 0.56
C TYR A 2 10.55 -3.95 2.08
N LEU A 3 10.46 -4.98 2.94
CA LEU A 3 10.55 -4.81 4.40
C LEU A 3 11.82 -4.07 4.88
N CYS A 4 12.96 -4.27 4.20
CA CYS A 4 14.24 -3.66 4.59
C CYS A 4 14.30 -2.15 4.34
N ILE A 5 13.63 -1.68 3.29
CA ILE A 5 13.62 -0.28 2.91
C ILE A 5 12.71 0.52 3.86
N TYR A 6 11.63 -0.11 4.35
CA TYR A 6 10.54 0.64 5.01
C TYR A 6 10.51 0.54 6.52
N LEU A 7 11.09 -0.50 7.12
CA LEU A 7 11.01 -0.71 8.57
C LEU A 7 11.48 0.53 9.33
N ASN A 8 12.72 0.96 9.04
CA ASN A 8 13.31 2.09 9.75
C ASN A 8 12.59 3.41 9.45
N LEU A 9 12.15 3.60 8.20
CA LEU A 9 11.41 4.79 7.82
C LEU A 9 10.09 4.90 8.61
N GLN A 10 9.30 3.83 8.65
CA GLN A 10 8.02 3.81 9.35
C GLN A 10 8.19 3.93 10.87
N LEU A 11 9.16 3.22 11.45
CA LEU A 11 9.44 3.28 12.88
C LEU A 11 9.83 4.69 13.33
N VAL A 12 10.76 5.33 12.62
CA VAL A 12 11.20 6.69 12.91
C VAL A 12 10.05 7.67 12.69
N LEU A 13 9.37 7.57 11.55
CA LEU A 13 8.26 8.46 11.22
C LEU A 13 7.16 8.40 12.30
N ARG A 14 6.66 7.21 12.62
CA ARG A 14 5.52 7.06 13.53
C ARG A 14 5.88 7.28 15.00
N PHE A 15 7.06 6.82 15.44
CA PHE A 15 7.37 6.73 16.87
C PHE A 15 8.41 7.72 17.38
N ALA A 16 9.12 8.45 16.51
CA ALA A 16 10.02 9.54 16.89
C ALA A 16 9.39 10.94 16.72
N ASN A 17 8.26 11.05 16.02
CA ASN A 17 7.62 12.33 15.74
C ASN A 17 6.34 12.51 16.56
N ARG A 18 6.37 13.47 17.50
CA ARG A 18 5.24 13.74 18.41
C ARG A 18 3.94 14.09 17.67
N PHE A 19 4.04 14.75 16.51
CA PHE A 19 2.87 15.20 15.75
C PHE A 19 2.10 14.05 15.09
N PHE A 20 2.75 12.92 14.74
CA PHE A 20 2.06 11.77 14.15
C PHE A 20 1.34 10.92 15.20
N LEU A 21 1.85 10.85 16.44
CA LEU A 21 1.28 10.02 17.50
C LEU A 21 -0.24 10.20 17.73
N PRO A 22 -0.79 11.42 17.88
CA PRO A 22 -2.23 11.60 18.10
C PRO A 22 -3.07 11.40 16.82
N LEU A 23 -2.46 11.52 15.64
CA LEU A 23 -3.16 11.45 14.35
C LEU A 23 -3.26 10.02 13.82
N TRP A 24 -2.48 9.07 14.34
CA TRP A 24 -2.34 7.74 13.75
C TRP A 24 -3.33 6.70 14.29
N ASN A 25 -4.63 6.99 14.16
CA ASN A 25 -5.73 6.14 14.66
C ASN A 25 -7.02 6.39 13.87
N ARG A 26 -8.02 5.54 14.13
CA ARG A 26 -9.39 5.59 13.59
C ARG A 26 -10.13 6.90 13.80
N ASP A 27 -9.74 7.76 14.73
CA ASP A 27 -10.44 9.03 14.94
C ASP A 27 -10.09 10.04 13.86
N HIS A 28 -8.88 9.96 13.33
CA HIS A 28 -8.33 10.92 12.37
C HIS A 28 -8.15 10.33 10.97
N ILE A 29 -7.83 9.04 10.87
CA ILE A 29 -7.63 8.35 9.60
C ILE A 29 -8.97 7.78 9.13
N ASP A 30 -9.29 8.00 7.86
CA ASP A 30 -10.47 7.46 7.21
C ASP A 30 -10.17 6.12 6.55
N ASN A 31 -9.11 6.07 5.72
CA ASN A 31 -8.65 4.87 5.03
C ASN A 31 -7.15 4.90 4.80
N ILE A 32 -6.57 3.71 4.62
CA ILE A 32 -5.15 3.52 4.27
C ILE A 32 -5.07 2.73 2.98
N GLN A 33 -4.26 3.19 2.05
CA GLN A 33 -3.97 2.50 0.80
C GLN A 33 -2.50 2.12 0.73
N ILE A 34 -2.24 0.88 0.32
CA ILE A 34 -0.90 0.40 0.02
C ILE A 34 -0.94 -0.13 -1.41
N VAL A 35 -0.27 0.58 -2.29
CA VAL A 35 -0.40 0.41 -3.74
C VAL A 35 0.93 -0.05 -4.32
N PHE A 36 0.89 -1.11 -5.13
CA PHE A 36 1.98 -1.60 -5.94
C PHE A 36 1.54 -1.72 -7.40
N ARG A 37 2.28 -1.13 -8.32
CA ARG A 37 1.97 -1.12 -9.74
C ARG A 37 3.24 -1.34 -10.54
N GLU A 38 3.14 -2.17 -11.55
CA GLU A 38 4.16 -2.37 -12.58
C GLU A 38 3.55 -2.01 -13.93
N ASP A 39 4.32 -1.34 -14.76
CA ASP A 39 3.95 -0.92 -16.12
C ASP A 39 4.30 -1.95 -17.19
N PHE A 40 4.88 -3.08 -16.80
CA PHE A 40 5.18 -4.22 -17.65
C PHE A 40 4.34 -5.44 -17.24
N GLY A 41 4.18 -6.40 -18.17
CA GLY A 41 3.40 -7.61 -17.98
C GLY A 41 4.22 -8.73 -17.33
N THR A 42 4.01 -9.97 -17.76
CA THR A 42 4.83 -11.12 -17.34
C THR A 42 6.08 -11.33 -18.18
N ASP A 43 6.22 -10.62 -19.31
CA ASP A 43 7.40 -10.58 -20.19
C ASP A 43 7.98 -11.98 -20.49
N GLY A 44 7.13 -12.92 -20.94
CA GLY A 44 7.52 -14.28 -21.30
C GLY A 44 7.76 -15.23 -20.10
N ARG A 45 7.50 -14.77 -18.88
CA ARG A 45 7.49 -15.58 -17.65
C ARG A 45 6.08 -15.89 -17.18
N GLY A 46 5.11 -15.87 -18.10
CA GLY A 46 3.69 -16.07 -17.81
C GLY A 46 3.43 -17.38 -17.09
N GLY A 47 4.02 -18.49 -17.56
CA GLY A 47 3.82 -19.82 -16.98
C GLY A 47 4.28 -19.94 -15.52
N TYR A 48 5.42 -19.33 -15.15
CA TYR A 48 5.83 -19.28 -13.74
C TYR A 48 4.85 -18.43 -12.91
N PHE A 49 4.43 -17.28 -13.43
CA PHE A 49 3.48 -16.42 -12.72
C PHE A 49 2.09 -17.06 -12.57
N ASP A 50 1.68 -17.91 -13.52
CA ASP A 50 0.36 -18.56 -13.56
C ASP A 50 0.14 -19.51 -12.38
N GLU A 51 1.21 -20.07 -11.81
CA GLU A 51 1.12 -20.95 -10.64
C GLU A 51 0.81 -20.20 -9.33
N TYR A 52 1.12 -18.89 -9.27
CA TYR A 52 1.07 -18.11 -8.02
C TYR A 52 0.05 -16.98 -8.06
N GLY A 53 0.04 -16.18 -9.13
CA GLY A 53 -0.77 -14.98 -9.27
C GLY A 53 -0.35 -13.82 -8.35
N ILE A 54 -0.95 -12.64 -8.59
CA ILE A 54 -0.51 -11.39 -7.96
C ILE A 54 -0.66 -11.36 -6.43
N ILE A 55 -1.63 -12.10 -5.88
CA ILE A 55 -1.86 -12.15 -4.43
C ILE A 55 -0.69 -12.83 -3.74
N ARG A 56 -0.23 -13.99 -4.24
CA ARG A 56 0.91 -14.72 -3.67
C ARG A 56 2.24 -14.02 -3.99
N ASP A 57 2.35 -13.42 -5.18
CA ASP A 57 3.56 -12.73 -5.64
C ASP A 57 3.86 -11.46 -4.83
N ILE A 58 2.84 -10.62 -4.56
CA ILE A 58 3.02 -9.26 -4.02
C ILE A 58 2.20 -8.97 -2.76
N ILE A 59 0.92 -9.36 -2.71
CA ILE A 59 0.02 -8.89 -1.65
C ILE A 59 0.31 -9.59 -0.32
N GLN A 60 0.32 -10.93 -0.32
CA GLN A 60 0.48 -11.77 0.86
C GLN A 60 1.82 -11.53 1.56
N ASN A 61 2.86 -11.18 0.80
CA ASN A 61 4.19 -10.90 1.32
C ASN A 61 4.40 -9.38 1.47
N HIS A 62 4.71 -8.64 0.42
CA HIS A 62 5.25 -7.30 0.44
C HIS A 62 4.25 -6.28 0.98
N LEU A 63 3.01 -6.27 0.47
CA LEU A 63 2.02 -5.31 0.94
C LEU A 63 1.56 -5.60 2.36
N LEU A 64 1.41 -6.88 2.71
CA LEU A 64 1.05 -7.26 4.08
C LEU A 64 2.15 -6.90 5.09
N GLN A 65 3.42 -7.05 4.71
CA GLN A 65 4.55 -6.57 5.52
C GLN A 65 4.48 -5.06 5.75
N VAL A 66 4.19 -4.28 4.71
CA VAL A 66 4.02 -2.82 4.83
C VAL A 66 2.81 -2.48 5.70
N LEU A 67 1.69 -3.19 5.55
CA LEU A 67 0.50 -3.05 6.40
C LEU A 67 0.87 -3.21 7.87
N CYS A 68 1.61 -4.26 8.23
CA CYS A 68 2.03 -4.49 9.61
C CYS A 68 2.81 -3.29 10.16
N LEU A 69 3.74 -2.72 9.39
CA LEU A 69 4.52 -1.56 9.81
C LEU A 69 3.69 -0.29 9.99
N VAL A 70 2.68 -0.12 9.14
CA VAL A 70 1.74 1.02 9.22
C VAL A 70 0.78 0.86 10.41
N ALA A 71 0.34 -0.37 10.69
CA ALA A 71 -0.73 -0.64 11.65
C ALA A 71 -0.24 -0.97 13.07
N MET A 72 0.97 -1.49 13.25
CA MET A 72 1.43 -1.99 14.55
C MET A 72 1.47 -0.93 15.65
N GLU A 73 1.34 -1.36 16.90
CA GLU A 73 1.54 -0.47 18.04
C GLU A 73 3.01 -0.07 18.19
N LYS A 74 3.27 0.88 19.09
CA LYS A 74 4.64 1.25 19.43
C LYS A 74 5.29 0.06 20.16
N PRO A 75 6.36 -0.55 19.62
CA PRO A 75 7.03 -1.65 20.29
C PRO A 75 7.73 -1.14 21.56
N ILE A 76 7.92 -2.03 22.53
CA ILE A 76 8.57 -1.72 23.81
C ILE A 76 10.00 -1.21 23.60
N SER A 77 10.69 -1.73 22.57
CA SER A 77 11.98 -1.20 22.12
C SER A 77 12.25 -1.58 20.67
N LEU A 78 13.40 -1.14 20.13
CA LEU A 78 13.86 -1.50 18.80
C LEU A 78 14.51 -2.90 18.74
N LYS A 79 14.35 -3.77 19.75
CA LYS A 79 14.84 -5.15 19.62
C LYS A 79 14.03 -5.89 18.54
N PRO A 80 14.66 -6.75 17.71
CA PRO A 80 13.97 -7.47 16.64
C PRO A 80 12.67 -8.15 17.11
N GLU A 81 12.71 -8.86 18.24
CA GLU A 81 11.52 -9.56 18.75
C GLU A 81 10.37 -8.61 19.11
N HIS A 82 10.66 -7.49 19.78
CA HIS A 82 9.61 -6.55 20.19
C HIS A 82 8.91 -5.92 18.98
N ILE A 83 9.62 -5.70 17.87
CA ILE A 83 9.01 -5.22 16.62
C ILE A 83 8.16 -6.33 16.00
N ARG A 84 8.67 -7.56 15.93
CA ARG A 84 7.97 -8.69 15.31
C ARG A 84 6.73 -9.10 16.09
N ASP A 85 6.74 -8.98 17.41
CA ASP A 85 5.57 -9.23 18.26
C ASP A 85 4.42 -8.28 17.92
N GLU A 86 4.69 -6.98 17.73
CA GLU A 86 3.65 -6.01 17.36
C GLU A 86 3.14 -6.23 15.93
N LYS A 87 3.99 -6.70 15.00
CA LYS A 87 3.56 -7.08 13.64
C LYS A 87 2.62 -8.30 13.68
N VAL A 88 2.97 -9.34 14.44
CA VAL A 88 2.14 -10.55 14.56
C VAL A 88 0.81 -10.23 15.23
N LYS A 89 0.79 -9.37 16.25
CA LYS A 89 -0.44 -8.89 16.90
C LYS A 89 -1.40 -8.23 15.91
N VAL A 90 -0.89 -7.45 14.95
CA VAL A 90 -1.70 -6.89 13.87
C VAL A 90 -2.30 -7.99 13.02
N LEU A 91 -1.48 -8.93 12.53
CA LEU A 91 -1.95 -10.01 11.65
C LEU A 91 -3.04 -10.86 12.31
N GLN A 92 -2.88 -11.16 13.60
CA GLN A 92 -3.88 -11.89 14.38
C GLN A 92 -5.19 -11.12 14.59
N SER A 93 -5.17 -9.79 14.39
CA SER A 93 -6.35 -8.93 14.46
C SER A 93 -7.01 -8.71 13.09
N VAL A 94 -6.45 -9.25 12.00
CA VAL A 94 -7.03 -9.11 10.66
C VAL A 94 -8.25 -10.02 10.54
N GLU A 95 -9.39 -9.46 10.15
CA GLU A 95 -10.63 -10.19 9.90
C GLU A 95 -10.55 -11.05 8.63
N SER A 96 -11.44 -12.03 8.52
CA SER A 96 -11.57 -12.82 7.30
C SER A 96 -12.00 -11.93 6.13
N ILE A 97 -11.35 -12.13 4.97
CA ILE A 97 -11.61 -11.33 3.77
C ILE A 97 -13.00 -11.67 3.20
N ALA A 98 -13.88 -10.67 3.10
CA ALA A 98 -15.18 -10.81 2.46
C ALA A 98 -15.06 -10.77 0.92
N ASP A 99 -15.90 -11.51 0.20
CA ASP A 99 -15.79 -11.62 -1.26
C ASP A 99 -16.09 -10.28 -1.96
N GLU A 100 -17.02 -9.49 -1.41
CA GLU A 100 -17.34 -8.12 -1.84
C GLU A 100 -16.22 -7.11 -1.60
N GLU A 101 -15.23 -7.46 -0.78
CA GLU A 101 -14.04 -6.65 -0.48
C GLU A 101 -12.84 -7.02 -1.37
N VAL A 102 -13.09 -7.82 -2.42
CA VAL A 102 -12.07 -8.26 -3.38
C VAL A 102 -12.49 -7.91 -4.80
N VAL A 103 -11.58 -7.28 -5.54
CA VAL A 103 -11.67 -7.13 -6.99
C VAL A 103 -10.43 -7.74 -7.61
N LEU A 104 -10.64 -8.72 -8.50
CA LEU A 104 -9.59 -9.38 -9.26
C LEU A 104 -9.60 -8.90 -10.71
N GLY A 105 -8.43 -8.82 -11.33
CA GLY A 105 -8.29 -8.48 -12.73
C GLY A 105 -7.24 -9.33 -13.45
N GLN A 106 -7.42 -9.50 -14.76
CA GLN A 106 -6.45 -10.12 -15.66
C GLN A 106 -6.30 -9.23 -16.89
N TYR A 107 -5.08 -8.83 -17.24
CA TYR A 107 -4.90 -7.92 -18.38
C TYR A 107 -5.17 -8.63 -19.71
N ASP A 108 -5.73 -7.90 -20.67
CA ASP A 108 -5.95 -8.39 -22.03
C ASP A 108 -4.60 -8.78 -22.67
N GLY A 109 -4.51 -10.01 -23.16
CA GLY A 109 -3.30 -10.57 -23.75
C GLY A 109 -2.40 -11.37 -22.79
N TYR A 110 -2.78 -11.53 -21.51
CA TYR A 110 -2.06 -12.42 -20.59
C TYR A 110 -2.00 -13.87 -21.10
N LYS A 111 -3.12 -14.35 -21.66
CA LYS A 111 -3.26 -15.70 -22.22
C LYS A 111 -2.63 -15.87 -23.61
N ASP A 112 -2.20 -14.77 -24.24
CA ASP A 112 -1.50 -14.84 -25.53
C ASP A 112 -0.04 -15.32 -25.35
N ASP A 113 0.48 -15.30 -24.11
CA ASP A 113 1.74 -15.93 -23.75
C ASP A 113 1.60 -17.45 -23.86
N SER A 114 2.36 -18.07 -24.78
CA SER A 114 2.35 -19.52 -25.03
C SER A 114 2.68 -20.39 -23.81
N THR A 115 3.22 -19.80 -22.73
CA THR A 115 3.51 -20.48 -21.47
C THR A 115 2.33 -20.47 -20.49
N VAL A 116 1.24 -19.77 -20.80
CA VAL A 116 0.03 -19.63 -19.97
C VAL A 116 -1.09 -20.48 -20.53
N SER A 117 -1.92 -21.07 -19.66
CA SER A 117 -3.09 -21.82 -20.10
C SER A 117 -4.19 -20.90 -20.67
N ASP A 118 -4.79 -21.27 -21.80
CA ASP A 118 -6.00 -20.62 -22.35
C ASP A 118 -7.16 -20.54 -21.33
N HIS A 119 -7.18 -21.47 -20.38
CA HIS A 119 -8.19 -21.55 -19.31
C HIS A 119 -7.74 -20.92 -17.99
N SER A 120 -6.61 -20.21 -17.97
CA SER A 120 -6.08 -19.59 -16.76
C SER A 120 -7.11 -18.66 -16.10
N ASN A 121 -7.26 -18.82 -14.78
CA ASN A 121 -8.03 -17.94 -13.89
C ASN A 121 -7.12 -17.00 -13.07
N THR A 122 -5.84 -16.93 -13.41
CA THR A 122 -4.83 -16.26 -12.58
C THR A 122 -4.99 -14.75 -12.59
N PRO A 123 -5.19 -14.10 -11.43
CA PRO A 123 -5.26 -12.65 -11.36
C PRO A 123 -3.88 -12.02 -11.54
N THR A 124 -3.75 -11.13 -12.52
CA THR A 124 -2.59 -10.24 -12.72
C THR A 124 -2.76 -8.90 -11.99
N PHE A 125 -3.95 -8.66 -11.45
CA PHE A 125 -4.34 -7.51 -10.65
C PHE A 125 -5.25 -7.95 -9.50
N ALA A 126 -5.09 -7.35 -8.32
CA ALA A 126 -6.02 -7.50 -7.23
C ALA A 126 -6.09 -6.22 -6.38
N THR A 127 -7.31 -5.87 -5.97
CA THR A 127 -7.58 -4.94 -4.87
C THR A 127 -8.28 -5.73 -3.77
N VAL A 128 -7.75 -5.69 -2.56
CA VAL A 128 -8.27 -6.40 -1.39
C VAL A 128 -8.39 -5.40 -0.25
N VAL A 129 -9.56 -5.28 0.36
CA VAL A 129 -9.74 -4.53 1.60
C VAL A 129 -9.55 -5.47 2.78
N LEU A 130 -8.68 -5.09 3.71
CA LEU A 130 -8.48 -5.76 4.98
C LEU A 130 -8.99 -4.88 6.12
N ARG A 131 -9.57 -5.52 7.13
CA ARG A 131 -10.06 -4.88 8.35
C ARG A 131 -9.30 -5.43 9.54
N ILE A 132 -8.89 -4.53 10.44
CA ILE A 132 -8.11 -4.87 11.63
C ILE A 132 -9.01 -4.61 12.84
N HIS A 133 -9.46 -5.68 13.49
CA HIS A 133 -10.32 -5.62 14.66
C HIS A 133 -9.52 -5.35 15.93
N ASN A 134 -9.22 -4.07 16.16
CA ASN A 134 -8.65 -3.59 17.41
C ASN A 134 -9.01 -2.13 17.67
N GLU A 135 -8.72 -1.64 18.87
CA GLU A 135 -9.07 -0.28 19.29
C GLU A 135 -8.59 0.82 18.32
N ARG A 136 -7.35 0.70 17.81
CA ARG A 136 -6.74 1.72 16.95
C ARG A 136 -7.39 1.79 15.57
N TRP A 137 -7.78 0.65 15.00
CA TRP A 137 -8.15 0.52 13.59
C TRP A 137 -9.59 0.11 13.32
N GLU A 138 -10.40 -0.08 14.36
CA GLU A 138 -11.82 -0.39 14.23
C GLU A 138 -12.52 0.54 13.21
N GLY A 139 -13.11 -0.07 12.19
CA GLY A 139 -13.82 0.62 11.10
C GLY A 139 -12.94 1.22 10.00
N VAL A 140 -11.61 1.25 10.14
CA VAL A 140 -10.68 1.80 9.12
C VAL A 140 -10.31 0.71 8.11
N PRO A 141 -10.66 0.86 6.82
CA PRO A 141 -10.25 -0.08 5.79
C PRO A 141 -8.79 0.11 5.37
N PHE A 142 -8.07 -1.00 5.27
CA PHE A 142 -6.75 -1.09 4.67
C PHE A 142 -6.85 -1.67 3.27
N ILE A 143 -6.68 -0.83 2.26
CA ILE A 143 -6.86 -1.15 0.85
C ILE A 143 -5.50 -1.54 0.26
N LEU A 144 -5.32 -2.83 -0.04
CA LEU A 144 -4.14 -3.35 -0.71
C LEU A 144 -4.42 -3.47 -2.20
N LYS A 145 -3.64 -2.79 -3.04
CA LYS A 145 -3.82 -2.82 -4.50
C LYS A 145 -2.52 -3.18 -5.18
N ALA A 146 -2.49 -4.30 -5.91
CA ALA A 146 -1.33 -4.75 -6.67
C ALA A 146 -1.72 -5.10 -8.11
N GLY A 147 -0.85 -4.82 -9.08
CA GLY A 147 -1.05 -5.34 -10.44
C GLY A 147 0.07 -5.08 -11.42
N LYS A 148 0.08 -5.87 -12.49
CA LYS A 148 0.97 -5.80 -13.65
C LYS A 148 0.28 -5.18 -14.87
N ALA A 149 1.08 -4.76 -15.85
CA ALA A 149 0.62 -4.11 -17.07
C ALA A 149 -0.29 -2.89 -16.80
N LEU A 150 0.04 -2.11 -15.77
CA LEU A 150 -0.68 -0.91 -15.38
C LEU A 150 -0.08 0.36 -16.00
N ASN A 151 -0.73 1.49 -15.76
CA ASN A 151 -0.37 2.77 -16.39
C ASN A 151 0.97 3.38 -15.92
N SER A 152 1.56 2.88 -14.83
CA SER A 152 2.87 3.34 -14.37
C SER A 152 3.48 2.36 -13.34
N ARG A 153 4.81 2.29 -13.28
CA ARG A 153 5.51 1.71 -12.12
C ARG A 153 5.36 2.60 -10.89
N LYS A 154 4.86 2.06 -9.76
CA LYS A 154 4.74 2.80 -8.50
C LYS A 154 4.55 1.87 -7.29
N ALA A 155 5.26 2.12 -6.20
CA ALA A 155 4.90 1.62 -4.88
C ALA A 155 4.72 2.80 -3.91
N GLU A 156 3.57 2.89 -3.24
CA GLU A 156 3.28 3.97 -2.28
C GLU A 156 2.35 3.52 -1.16
N ILE A 157 2.44 4.25 -0.04
CA ILE A 157 1.48 4.23 1.06
C ILE A 157 0.76 5.57 1.04
N ARG A 158 -0.57 5.55 1.11
CA ARG A 158 -1.40 6.75 1.24
C ARG A 158 -2.29 6.60 2.45
N VAL A 159 -2.16 7.53 3.38
CA VAL A 159 -3.04 7.67 4.54
C VAL A 159 -3.96 8.83 4.26
N GLN A 160 -5.26 8.58 4.09
CA GLN A 160 -6.25 9.63 3.89
C GLN A 160 -6.94 9.94 5.23
N PHE A 161 -6.86 11.21 5.66
CA PHE A 161 -7.49 11.68 6.88
C PHE A 161 -8.96 11.99 6.67
N LYS A 162 -9.74 12.00 7.74
CA LYS A 162 -11.15 12.41 7.73
C LYS A 162 -11.31 13.89 7.35
N GLU A 163 -12.53 14.26 6.99
CA GLU A 163 -12.88 15.66 6.74
C GLU A 163 -12.78 16.48 8.02
N VAL A 164 -12.48 17.78 7.87
CA VAL A 164 -12.50 18.74 8.97
C VAL A 164 -13.96 18.94 9.45
N PRO A 165 -14.29 18.67 10.73
CA PRO A 165 -15.63 18.93 11.24
C PRO A 165 -15.96 20.42 11.22
N GLY A 166 -17.21 20.77 10.83
CA GLY A 166 -17.66 22.16 10.85
C GLY A 166 -16.91 23.07 9.88
N ASP A 167 -16.56 22.56 8.70
CA ASP A 167 -15.78 23.27 7.68
C ASP A 167 -16.38 24.64 7.26
N ILE A 168 -15.84 25.70 7.85
CA ILE A 168 -16.22 27.10 7.59
C ILE A 168 -15.69 27.62 6.25
N PHE A 169 -14.68 26.96 5.68
CA PHE A 169 -14.05 27.36 4.42
C PHE A 169 -14.69 26.67 3.21
N ARG A 170 -15.63 25.74 3.43
CA ARG A 170 -16.33 24.97 2.39
C ARG A 170 -15.35 24.29 1.43
N CYS A 171 -14.26 23.77 2.00
CA CYS A 171 -13.14 23.12 1.36
C CYS A 171 -13.43 21.71 0.81
N LYS A 172 -14.70 21.28 0.77
CA LYS A 172 -15.09 19.95 0.25
C LYS A 172 -14.55 19.68 -1.17
N LYS A 173 -14.39 20.72 -2.00
CA LYS A 173 -13.85 20.59 -3.36
C LYS A 173 -12.34 20.32 -3.38
N GLN A 174 -11.61 20.76 -2.36
CA GLN A 174 -10.15 20.68 -2.24
C GLN A 174 -9.70 19.28 -1.79
N GLY A 175 -10.62 18.47 -1.27
CA GLY A 175 -10.37 17.09 -0.87
C GLY A 175 -9.79 16.95 0.54
N ARG A 176 -9.73 15.71 1.00
CA ARG A 176 -9.19 15.35 2.31
C ARG A 176 -7.68 15.55 2.37
N ASN A 177 -7.17 15.75 3.58
CA ASN A 177 -5.73 15.73 3.81
C ASN A 177 -5.21 14.31 3.61
N GLU A 178 -4.01 14.19 3.05
CA GLU A 178 -3.39 12.89 2.81
C GLU A 178 -1.92 12.94 3.18
N PHE A 179 -1.43 11.89 3.83
CA PHE A 179 0.00 11.68 3.99
C PHE A 179 0.44 10.56 3.04
N VAL A 180 1.39 10.86 2.16
CA VAL A 180 1.84 9.96 1.11
C VAL A 180 3.31 9.65 1.29
N ILE A 181 3.63 8.37 1.26
CA ILE A 181 4.99 7.85 1.34
C ILE A 181 5.21 7.07 0.05
N ARG A 182 5.95 7.68 -0.87
CA ARG A 182 6.31 7.07 -2.15
C ARG A 182 7.60 6.32 -1.98
N LEU A 183 7.54 5.05 -2.33
CA LEU A 183 8.60 4.11 -2.08
C LEU A 183 9.46 3.87 -3.31
N GLN A 184 8.83 3.87 -4.49
CA GLN A 184 9.50 3.87 -5.79
C GLN A 184 8.49 4.24 -6.88
N PRO A 185 8.95 4.76 -8.03
CA PRO A 185 10.23 5.43 -8.20
C PRO A 185 10.25 6.77 -7.45
N SER A 186 11.44 7.36 -7.31
CA SER A 186 11.65 8.68 -6.72
C SER A 186 11.08 8.79 -5.31
N GLU A 187 11.83 8.26 -4.35
CA GLU A 187 11.48 8.21 -2.93
C GLU A 187 11.12 9.60 -2.42
N ALA A 188 9.91 9.72 -1.88
CA ALA A 188 9.38 10.99 -1.40
C ALA A 188 8.38 10.77 -0.27
N MET A 189 8.30 11.73 0.63
CA MET A 189 7.23 11.84 1.62
C MET A 189 6.60 13.20 1.50
N TYR A 190 5.28 13.26 1.39
CA TYR A 190 4.58 14.53 1.32
C TYR A 190 3.22 14.49 1.98
N MET A 191 2.82 15.62 2.54
CA MET A 191 1.50 15.81 3.13
C MET A 191 0.71 16.73 2.22
N LYS A 192 -0.44 16.28 1.72
CA LYS A 192 -1.41 17.11 1.02
C LYS A 192 -2.29 17.80 2.06
N LEU A 193 -2.38 19.12 1.97
CA LEU A 193 -3.19 19.97 2.84
C LEU A 193 -3.90 21.06 2.03
N THR A 194 -4.88 21.69 2.65
CA THR A 194 -5.53 22.88 2.10
C THR A 194 -4.80 24.13 2.58
N VAL A 195 -4.42 24.99 1.64
CA VAL A 195 -3.76 26.28 1.91
C VAL A 195 -4.56 27.42 1.30
N LYS A 196 -4.29 28.66 1.74
CA LYS A 196 -4.80 29.85 1.04
C LYS A 196 -4.17 29.90 -0.35
N GLN A 197 -4.98 30.09 -1.38
CA GLN A 197 -4.48 30.39 -2.71
C GLN A 197 -3.66 31.69 -2.66
N PRO A 198 -2.41 31.71 -3.18
CA PRO A 198 -1.64 32.93 -3.28
C PRO A 198 -2.41 33.99 -4.09
N GLY A 199 -2.60 35.17 -3.52
CA GLY A 199 -3.41 36.23 -4.11
C GLY A 199 -4.16 37.07 -3.08
N LEU A 200 -5.01 37.95 -3.59
CA LEU A 200 -5.82 38.88 -2.79
C LEU A 200 -7.12 38.25 -2.28
N GLU A 201 -7.60 37.20 -2.94
CA GLU A 201 -8.82 36.49 -2.56
C GLU A 201 -8.58 35.54 -1.37
N MET A 202 -9.64 35.29 -0.60
CA MET A 202 -9.67 34.30 0.48
C MET A 202 -10.17 32.94 -0.02
N SER A 203 -9.66 32.51 -1.17
CA SER A 203 -9.92 31.18 -1.73
C SER A 203 -8.89 30.17 -1.22
N THR A 204 -9.27 28.90 -1.20
CA THR A 204 -8.43 27.80 -0.74
C THR A 204 -8.08 26.85 -1.90
N ILE A 205 -6.88 26.29 -1.87
CA ILE A 205 -6.38 25.33 -2.86
C ILE A 205 -5.68 24.17 -2.15
N GLN A 206 -5.62 23.01 -2.79
CA GLN A 206 -4.80 21.90 -2.30
C GLN A 206 -3.33 22.14 -2.68
N SER A 207 -2.42 21.93 -1.72
CA SER A 207 -0.97 22.01 -1.88
C SER A 207 -0.30 20.97 -0.97
N GLU A 208 1.04 20.99 -0.88
CA GLU A 208 1.80 19.98 -0.14
C GLU A 208 3.00 20.53 0.62
N LEU A 209 3.34 19.84 1.71
CA LEU A 209 4.66 19.88 2.32
C LEU A 209 5.44 18.65 1.85
N ASP A 210 6.56 18.86 1.15
CA ASP A 210 7.30 17.82 0.43
C ASP A 210 8.70 17.55 1.00
N LEU A 211 9.09 16.28 1.02
CA LEU A 211 10.43 15.79 1.24
C LEU A 211 10.78 14.75 0.16
N SER A 212 11.28 15.23 -0.97
CA SER A 212 11.83 14.41 -2.05
C SER A 212 13.30 14.06 -1.80
N TYR A 213 13.63 12.76 -1.67
CA TYR A 213 14.96 12.31 -1.25
C TYR A 213 16.05 12.68 -2.25
N GLY A 214 15.80 12.49 -3.54
CA GLY A 214 16.76 12.83 -4.60
C GLY A 214 17.15 14.30 -4.64
N GLN A 215 16.28 15.19 -4.15
CA GLN A 215 16.57 16.63 -4.06
C GLN A 215 17.20 17.01 -2.72
N ARG A 216 16.69 16.45 -1.62
CA ARG A 216 17.13 16.84 -0.28
C ARG A 216 18.46 16.24 0.13
N TYR A 217 18.76 15.03 -0.35
CA TYR A 217 19.93 14.22 0.03
C TYR A 217 20.80 13.90 -1.20
N GLN A 218 21.13 14.92 -1.98
CA GLN A 218 22.00 14.78 -3.15
C GLN A 218 23.34 14.14 -2.77
N GLY A 219 23.79 13.18 -3.58
CA GLY A 219 25.05 12.46 -3.37
C GLY A 219 24.98 11.34 -2.32
N VAL A 220 23.84 11.11 -1.67
CA VAL A 220 23.64 9.96 -0.79
C VAL A 220 23.15 8.76 -1.62
N ALA A 221 23.92 7.69 -1.62
CA ALA A 221 23.49 6.42 -2.18
C ALA A 221 22.51 5.74 -1.22
N ILE A 222 21.30 5.46 -1.69
CA ILE A 222 20.35 4.61 -0.99
C ILE A 222 20.76 3.16 -1.29
N PRO A 223 21.15 2.36 -0.29
CA PRO A 223 21.60 0.99 -0.53
C PRO A 223 20.45 0.13 -1.06
N GLU A 224 20.78 -0.81 -1.94
CA GLU A 224 19.80 -1.75 -2.45
C GLU A 224 19.33 -2.70 -1.32
N ALA A 225 18.11 -3.22 -1.47
CA ALA A 225 17.50 -4.03 -0.43
C ALA A 225 18.32 -5.29 -0.06
N TYR A 226 19.01 -5.91 -1.04
CA TYR A 226 19.85 -7.08 -0.78
C TYR A 226 21.15 -6.72 -0.07
N GLU A 227 21.76 -5.56 -0.36
CA GLU A 227 22.96 -5.11 0.36
C GLU A 227 22.66 -4.99 1.86
N ARG A 228 21.49 -4.43 2.18
CA ARG A 228 21.03 -4.30 3.57
C ARG A 228 20.74 -5.65 4.23
N LEU A 229 19.98 -6.52 3.56
CA LEU A 229 19.59 -7.83 4.13
C LEU A 229 20.80 -8.75 4.36
N ILE A 230 21.78 -8.74 3.46
CA ILE A 230 23.03 -9.50 3.62
C ILE A 230 23.81 -8.95 4.82
N LEU A 231 23.95 -7.63 4.93
CA LEU A 231 24.62 -7.00 6.06
C LEU A 231 23.94 -7.33 7.39
N ASP A 232 22.60 -7.30 7.44
CA ASP A 232 21.84 -7.63 8.65
C ASP A 232 22.03 -9.12 9.03
N THR A 233 22.10 -10.02 8.05
CA THR A 233 22.42 -11.44 8.28
C THR A 233 23.79 -11.60 8.93
N ILE A 234 24.81 -10.90 8.42
CA ILE A 234 26.18 -10.93 8.97
C ILE A 234 26.20 -10.39 10.41
N ARG A 235 25.36 -9.39 10.72
CA ARG A 235 25.25 -8.78 12.05
C ARG A 235 24.36 -9.56 13.02
N GLY A 236 23.66 -10.60 12.54
CA GLY A 236 22.66 -11.32 13.32
C GLY A 236 21.41 -10.46 13.64
N ASP A 237 21.16 -9.41 12.87
CA ASP A 237 19.98 -8.56 13.03
C ASP A 237 18.79 -9.14 12.26
N GLN A 238 17.75 -9.52 12.99
CA GLN A 238 16.57 -10.17 12.43
C GLN A 238 15.39 -9.22 12.23
N GLN A 239 15.56 -7.90 12.44
CA GLN A 239 14.48 -6.92 12.34
C GLN A 239 13.75 -6.95 10.98
N HIS A 240 14.49 -7.18 9.90
CA HIS A 240 13.97 -7.17 8.52
C HIS A 240 13.65 -8.57 7.97
N PHE A 241 13.56 -9.58 8.84
CA PHE A 241 13.26 -10.96 8.45
C PHE A 241 11.91 -11.41 9.00
N VAL A 242 11.16 -12.13 8.16
CA VAL A 242 9.84 -12.65 8.51
C VAL A 242 10.00 -13.80 9.51
N ARG A 243 9.28 -13.72 10.64
CA ARG A 243 9.26 -14.79 11.66
C ARG A 243 8.28 -15.90 11.27
N ARG A 244 8.46 -17.10 11.81
CA ARG A 244 7.64 -18.28 11.47
C ARG A 244 6.14 -18.07 11.73
N ASP A 245 5.81 -17.52 12.90
CA ASP A 245 4.44 -17.19 13.29
C ASP A 245 3.84 -16.06 12.44
N GLU A 246 4.65 -15.07 12.08
CA GLU A 246 4.27 -14.02 11.13
C GLU A 246 3.89 -14.61 9.76
N LEU A 247 4.71 -15.52 9.23
CA LEU A 247 4.42 -16.21 7.97
C LEU A 247 3.15 -17.04 8.06
N LYS A 248 2.92 -17.74 9.18
CA LYS A 248 1.72 -18.55 9.40
C LYS A 248 0.47 -17.67 9.39
N ALA A 249 0.45 -16.59 10.18
CA ALA A 249 -0.69 -15.68 10.25
C ALA A 249 -0.98 -15.02 8.89
N ALA A 250 0.06 -14.65 8.14
CA ALA A 250 -0.08 -14.11 6.78
C ALA A 250 -0.79 -15.09 5.84
N TRP A 251 -0.47 -16.38 5.89
CA TRP A 251 -1.16 -17.38 5.08
C TRP A 251 -2.59 -17.64 5.54
N GLU A 252 -2.85 -17.69 6.86
CA GLU A 252 -4.20 -17.87 7.40
C GLU A 252 -5.20 -16.81 6.88
N ILE A 253 -4.74 -15.56 6.70
CA ILE A 253 -5.56 -14.46 6.17
C ILE A 253 -5.98 -14.72 4.70
N PHE A 254 -5.04 -15.12 3.84
CA PHE A 254 -5.27 -15.17 2.39
C PHE A 254 -5.66 -16.54 1.86
N THR A 255 -5.33 -17.64 2.55
CA THR A 255 -5.59 -19.01 2.09
C THR A 255 -7.06 -19.26 1.72
N PRO A 256 -8.07 -18.82 2.50
CA PRO A 256 -9.48 -19.01 2.12
C PRO A 256 -9.82 -18.36 0.77
N LEU A 257 -9.38 -17.11 0.56
CA LEU A 257 -9.58 -16.39 -0.70
C LEU A 257 -8.87 -17.09 -1.87
N LEU A 258 -7.61 -17.47 -1.67
CA LEU A 258 -6.81 -18.16 -2.69
C LEU A 258 -7.47 -19.47 -3.13
N HIS A 259 -7.98 -20.27 -2.18
CA HIS A 259 -8.68 -21.50 -2.51
C HIS A 259 -9.97 -21.27 -3.32
N LYS A 260 -10.70 -20.16 -3.09
CA LYS A 260 -11.88 -19.80 -3.91
C LYS A 260 -11.46 -19.44 -5.35
N ILE A 261 -10.35 -18.71 -5.51
CA ILE A 261 -9.79 -18.34 -6.82
C ILE A 261 -9.34 -19.60 -7.57
N ASP A 262 -8.61 -20.50 -6.90
CA ASP A 262 -8.11 -21.73 -7.52
C ASP A 262 -9.26 -22.67 -7.96
N ARG A 263 -10.40 -22.65 -7.24
CA ARG A 263 -11.63 -23.38 -7.63
C ARG A 263 -12.47 -22.67 -8.70
N GLY A 264 -12.09 -21.46 -9.13
CA GLY A 264 -12.81 -20.69 -10.14
C GLY A 264 -14.10 -20.03 -9.64
N GLU A 265 -14.30 -19.95 -8.33
CA GLU A 265 -15.47 -19.30 -7.70
C GLU A 265 -15.40 -17.77 -7.81
N LEU A 266 -14.18 -17.23 -7.89
CA LEU A 266 -13.89 -15.83 -8.14
C LEU A 266 -13.10 -15.71 -9.44
N LYS A 267 -13.64 -14.97 -10.41
CA LYS A 267 -13.04 -14.79 -11.73
C LYS A 267 -12.47 -13.38 -11.89
N PRO A 268 -11.26 -13.24 -12.47
CA PRO A 268 -10.69 -11.92 -12.72
C PRO A 268 -11.44 -11.21 -13.86
N LEU A 269 -11.61 -9.90 -13.70
CA LEU A 269 -12.18 -9.02 -14.71
C LEU A 269 -11.12 -8.63 -15.75
N PRO A 270 -11.47 -8.54 -17.05
CA PRO A 270 -10.53 -8.09 -18.06
C PRO A 270 -10.17 -6.61 -17.85
N TYR A 271 -8.92 -6.24 -18.12
CA TYR A 271 -8.52 -4.83 -18.20
C TYR A 271 -7.46 -4.59 -19.27
N LYS A 272 -7.51 -3.42 -19.91
CA LYS A 272 -6.53 -3.05 -20.93
C LYS A 272 -5.13 -2.87 -20.32
N PRO A 273 -4.06 -3.43 -20.92
CA PRO A 273 -2.70 -3.07 -20.58
C PRO A 273 -2.48 -1.55 -20.64
N GLY A 274 -1.73 -1.01 -19.68
CA GLY A 274 -1.49 0.43 -19.52
C GLY A 274 -2.65 1.20 -18.87
N SER A 275 -3.74 0.54 -18.47
CA SER A 275 -4.84 1.15 -17.71
C SER A 275 -4.56 1.17 -16.19
N ARG A 276 -5.53 1.64 -15.38
CA ARG A 276 -5.45 1.64 -13.91
C ARG A 276 -5.91 0.34 -13.26
N GLY A 277 -6.26 -0.67 -14.07
CA GLY A 277 -6.97 -1.89 -13.67
C GLY A 277 -8.48 -1.81 -13.97
N PRO A 278 -9.27 -2.81 -13.53
CA PRO A 278 -10.72 -2.83 -13.68
C PRO A 278 -11.40 -1.62 -13.00
N ALA A 279 -12.53 -1.16 -13.56
CA ALA A 279 -13.27 0.00 -13.03
C ALA A 279 -13.85 -0.29 -11.64
N GLU A 280 -14.24 -1.53 -11.42
CA GLU A 280 -14.76 -2.09 -10.17
C GLU A 280 -13.78 -1.90 -9.01
N ALA A 281 -12.47 -1.84 -9.29
CA ALA A 281 -11.47 -1.54 -8.28
C ALA A 281 -11.61 -0.09 -7.77
N ASP A 282 -11.85 0.87 -8.65
CA ASP A 282 -12.08 2.26 -8.25
C ASP A 282 -13.44 2.41 -7.53
N GLU A 283 -14.46 1.63 -7.90
CA GLU A 283 -15.73 1.55 -7.16
C GLU A 283 -15.56 0.98 -5.74
N LEU A 284 -14.77 -0.09 -5.59
CA LEU A 284 -14.45 -0.67 -4.28
C LEU A 284 -13.70 0.34 -3.40
N LEU A 285 -12.74 1.08 -3.96
CA LEU A 285 -12.05 2.16 -3.25
C LEU A 285 -13.05 3.21 -2.73
N ALA A 286 -14.00 3.65 -3.57
CA ALA A 286 -15.02 4.61 -3.17
C ALA A 286 -15.95 4.07 -2.08
N LYS A 287 -16.37 2.80 -2.18
CA LYS A 287 -17.16 2.12 -1.13
C LYS A 287 -16.38 1.99 0.19
N ALA A 288 -15.07 1.80 0.11
CA ALA A 288 -14.17 1.78 1.25
C ALA A 288 -13.82 3.19 1.78
N GLY A 289 -14.53 4.24 1.35
CA GLY A 289 -14.39 5.60 1.88
C GLY A 289 -13.30 6.45 1.22
N TYR A 290 -12.54 5.92 0.25
CA TYR A 290 -11.54 6.72 -0.44
C TYR A 290 -12.19 7.78 -1.32
N MET A 291 -11.90 9.04 -1.02
CA MET A 291 -12.30 10.18 -1.85
C MET A 291 -11.14 10.65 -2.71
N GLN A 292 -11.20 10.34 -4.01
CA GLN A 292 -10.20 10.81 -4.96
C GLN A 292 -10.28 12.34 -5.12
N THR A 293 -9.19 13.04 -4.83
CA THR A 293 -9.08 14.47 -5.19
C THR A 293 -8.84 14.60 -6.70
N HIS A 294 -9.72 15.32 -7.39
CA HIS A 294 -9.59 15.58 -8.82
C HIS A 294 -8.82 16.88 -9.05
N GLY A 295 -7.98 16.92 -10.10
CA GLY A 295 -7.21 18.11 -10.48
C GLY A 295 -5.90 18.33 -9.72
N TYR A 296 -5.61 17.55 -8.68
CA TYR A 296 -4.31 17.55 -8.02
C TYR A 296 -3.36 16.56 -8.69
N ILE A 297 -2.22 17.06 -9.17
CA ILE A 297 -1.12 16.25 -9.66
C ILE A 297 0.12 16.66 -8.89
N TRP A 298 0.64 15.76 -8.06
CA TRP A 298 1.95 15.96 -7.47
C TRP A 298 3.01 15.83 -8.57
N ILE A 299 3.85 16.84 -8.69
CA ILE A 299 5.03 16.85 -9.55
C ILE A 299 6.22 17.03 -8.62
N PRO A 300 7.29 16.21 -8.71
CA PRO A 300 8.48 16.44 -7.92
C PRO A 300 8.96 17.87 -8.15
N PRO A 301 9.24 18.66 -7.10
CA PRO A 301 9.67 20.04 -7.28
C PRO A 301 10.93 20.10 -8.14
N THR A 302 11.04 20.98 -9.12
CA THR A 302 12.33 21.23 -9.77
C THR A 302 12.99 22.40 -9.07
N LEU A 303 14.16 22.18 -8.46
CA LEU A 303 15.01 23.25 -7.93
C LEU A 303 15.60 24.09 -9.07
#